data_AF-A0A9E1S5K4-F1
#
_entry.id   AF-A0A9E1S5K4-F1
#
_cell.length_a   1.000
_cell.length_b   1.000
_cell.length_c   1.000
_cell.angle_alpha   90.00
_cell.angle_beta   90.00
_cell.angle_gamma   90.00
#
_symmetry.space_group_name_H-M   'P 1'
#
loop_
_entity.id
_entity.type
_entity.pdbx_description
1 polymer ?
#
loop_
_entity_poly.entity_id
_entity_poly.type
_entity_poly.pdbx_seq_one_letter_code
_entity_poly.pdbx_strand_id
1 'polypeptide(L)' 'MSKNFKIVVLAGGVGPEREISNRTGKALSEALKKNFQVELIELTEEQ' A
#
# COMPACT_ATOMS: atom_id res chain seq x y z
N MET A 1 17.09 -17.57 -11.73
CA MET A 1 16.30 -17.42 -10.49
C MET A 1 15.38 -16.22 -10.66
N SER A 2 14.05 -16.43 -10.70
CA SER A 2 13.11 -15.32 -10.57
C SER A 2 13.16 -14.85 -9.12
N LYS A 3 13.68 -13.63 -8.88
CA LYS A 3 13.57 -13.02 -7.55
C LYS A 3 12.09 -12.68 -7.32
N ASN A 4 11.48 -13.33 -6.34
CA ASN A 4 10.13 -13.01 -5.91
C ASN A 4 10.20 -11.75 -5.05
N PHE A 5 10.10 -10.58 -5.68
CA PHE A 5 10.11 -9.31 -4.96
C PHE A 5 8.76 -9.10 -4.28
N LYS A 6 8.80 -8.94 -2.95
CA LYS A 6 7.66 -8.50 -2.16
C LYS A 6 7.66 -6.97 -2.11
N ILE A 7 6.54 -6.36 -2.50
CA ILE A 7 6.32 -4.91 -2.42
C ILE A 7 5.39 -4.64 -1.24
N VAL A 8 5.78 -3.71 -0.37
CA VAL A 8 4.92 -3.21 0.71
C VAL A 8 4.49 -1.79 0.33
N VAL A 9 3.19 -1.57 0.25
CA VAL A 9 2.58 -0.25 0.01
C VAL A 9 2.12 0.30 1.34
N LEU A 10 2.65 1.45 1.75
CA LEU A 10 2.20 2.19 2.92
C LEU A 10 1.20 3.26 2.46
N ALA A 11 0.04 3.33 3.10
CA ALA A 11 -1.02 4.28 2.76
C ALA A 11 -1.67 4.85 4.01
N GLY A 12 -2.32 6.02 3.92
CA GLY A 12 -2.97 6.67 5.05
C GLY A 12 -2.07 7.71 5.72
N GLY A 13 -1.93 7.61 7.04
CA GLY A 13 -1.22 8.58 7.89
C GLY A 13 -2.17 9.39 8.79
N VAL A 14 -1.60 10.35 9.55
CA VAL A 14 -2.30 11.20 10.54
C VAL A 14 -2.71 12.57 9.93
N GLY A 15 -2.64 12.71 8.61
CA GLY A 15 -2.89 13.96 7.91
C GLY A 15 -4.33 14.11 7.37
N PRO A 16 -4.73 15.32 6.97
CA PRO A 16 -6.03 15.57 6.32
C PRO A 16 -6.18 14.80 4.99
N GLU A 17 -5.08 14.37 4.38
CA GLU A 17 -5.06 13.61 3.13
C GLU A 17 -5.21 12.08 3.34
N ARG A 18 -5.44 11.61 4.58
CA ARG A 18 -5.51 10.19 4.93
C ARG A 18 -6.41 9.38 3.99
N GLU A 19 -7.62 9.85 3.72
CA GLU A 19 -8.57 9.13 2.87
C GLU A 19 -8.06 9.02 1.41
N ILE A 20 -7.51 10.11 0.87
CA ILE A 20 -6.96 10.15 -0.49
C ILE A 20 -5.75 9.23 -0.60
N SER A 21 -4.88 9.24 0.42
CA SER A 21 -3.73 8.35 0.54
C SER A 21 -4.15 6.87 0.57
N ASN A 22 -5.15 6.51 1.37
CA ASN A 22 -5.73 5.17 1.43
C ASN A 22 -6.28 4.71 0.08
N ARG A 23 -7.09 5.54 -0.59
CA ARG A 23 -7.66 5.23 -1.91
C ARG A 23 -6.58 5.02 -2.97
N THR A 24 -5.54 5.85 -2.94
CA THR A 24 -4.40 5.76 -3.86
C THR A 24 -3.58 4.48 -3.60
N GLY A 25 -3.26 4.20 -2.34
CA GLY A 25 -2.54 2.99 -1.94
C GLY A 25 -3.28 1.71 -2.33
N LYS A 26 -4.61 1.69 -2.15
CA LYS A 26 -5.46 0.57 -2.59
C LYS A 26 -5.36 0.35 -4.10
N ALA A 27 -5.62 1.37 -4.91
CA ALA A 27 -5.57 1.28 -6.37
C ALA A 27 -4.17 0.84 -6.88
N LEU A 28 -3.11 1.38 -6.29
CA LEU A 28 -1.73 1.00 -6.61
C LEU A 28 -1.45 -0.47 -6.25
N SER A 29 -1.87 -0.91 -5.05
CA SER A 29 -1.68 -2.28 -4.61
C SER A 29 -2.39 -3.29 -5.53
N GLU A 30 -3.60 -2.98 -5.98
CA GLU A 30 -4.37 -3.82 -6.91
C GLU A 30 -3.70 -3.90 -8.28
N ALA A 31 -3.14 -2.80 -8.79
CA ALA A 31 -2.41 -2.80 -10.06
C ALA A 31 -1.13 -3.65 -9.99
N LEU A 32 -0.37 -3.54 -8.90
CA LEU A 32 0.90 -4.26 -8.71
C LEU A 32 0.71 -5.77 -8.45
N LYS A 33 -0.39 -6.18 -7.79
CA LYS A 33 -0.71 -7.60 -7.53
C LYS A 33 -0.81 -8.47 -8.79
N LYS A 34 -0.94 -7.86 -9.97
CA LYS A 34 -0.93 -8.58 -11.26
C LYS A 34 0.41 -9.25 -11.56
N ASN A 35 1.51 -8.71 -11.04
CA ASN A 35 2.88 -9.15 -11.39
C ASN A 35 3.77 -9.40 -10.17
N PHE A 36 3.40 -8.90 -8.99
CA PHE A 36 4.22 -8.95 -7.77
C PHE A 36 3.43 -9.46 -6.57
N GLN A 37 4.14 -9.99 -5.58
CA GLN A 37 3.56 -10.18 -4.25
C GLN A 37 3.46 -8.83 -3.56
N VAL A 38 2.25 -8.38 -3.23
CA VAL A 38 2.02 -7.05 -2.66
C VAL A 38 1.21 -7.11 -1.37
N GLU A 39 1.69 -6.39 -0.37
CA GLU A 39 1.02 -6.14 0.90
C GLU A 39 0.69 -4.65 1.00
N LEU A 40 -0.53 -4.33 1.44
CA LEU A 40 -0.96 -2.96 1.73
C LEU A 40 -1.04 -2.81 3.25
N ILE A 41 -0.36 -1.80 3.79
CA ILE A 41 -0.41 -1.43 5.20
C ILE A 41 -1.01 -0.03 5.30
N GLU A 42 -2.18 0.06 5.93
CA GLU A 42 -2.80 1.34 6.27
C GLU A 42 -2.21 1.85 7.58
N LEU A 43 -1.56 3.02 7.52
CA LEU A 43 -0.99 3.71 8.67
C LEU A 43 -2.11 4.37 9.46
N THR A 44 -2.32 3.95 10.70
CA THR A 44 -3.16 4.59 11.71
C THR A 44 -2.31 5.45 12.64
N GLU A 45 -2.94 6.20 13.55
CA GLU A 45 -2.22 6.73 14.71
C GLU A 45 -1.59 5.56 15.50
N GLU A 46 -0.40 5.78 16.06
CA GLU A 46 0.22 4.85 17.01
C GLU A 46 -0.72 4.67 18.21
N GLN A 47 -0.99 3.40 18.57
CA GLN A 47 -1.75 3.06 19.78
C GLN A 47 -0.91 3.25 21.04
#